data_AF-G4YT51-F1
#
_entry.id   AF-G4YT51-F1
#
_cell.length_a   1.000
_cell.length_b   1.000
_cell.length_c   1.000
_cell.angle_alpha   90.00
_cell.angle_beta   90.00
_cell.angle_gamma   90.00
#
_symmetry.space_group_name_H-M   'P 1'
#
loop_
_entity.id
_entity.type
_entity.pdbx_description
1 polymer ?
#
loop_
_entity_poly.entity_id
_entity_poly.type
_entity_poly.pdbx_seq_one_letter_code
_entity_poly.pdbx_strand_id
1 'polypeptide(L)'
;MTKELHKRHLNSETWVAKGMKVTPAADKIYSSQLAEMGNYNVTMTIKGKQASVYRVGQSPPLRRTVDLEGNRCTCAFMDQHQIPCKHMIAVLSQADSTRQCSRVLVRATWSPATPKRSERHP
;
A
#
# COMPACT_ATOMS: atom_id res chain seq x y z
N MET A 1 7.61 1.58 -23.68
CA MET A 1 6.69 2.09 -22.64
C MET A 1 7.34 2.25 -21.25
N THR A 2 8.68 2.26 -21.14
CA THR A 2 9.42 2.31 -19.85
C THR A 2 9.81 3.72 -19.40
N LYS A 3 10.00 4.66 -20.35
CA LYS A 3 10.41 6.05 -20.05
C LYS A 3 9.39 6.81 -19.20
N GLU A 4 8.09 6.63 -19.47
CA GLU A 4 7.03 7.31 -18.71
C GLU A 4 6.94 6.84 -17.25
N LEU A 5 7.15 5.55 -17.00
CA LEU A 5 7.13 5.00 -15.63
C LEU A 5 8.32 5.51 -14.81
N HIS A 6 9.51 5.54 -15.42
CA HIS A 6 10.70 6.10 -14.78
C HIS A 6 10.50 7.58 -14.42
N LYS A 7 9.91 8.37 -15.33
CA LYS A 7 9.56 9.76 -15.08
C LYS A 7 8.56 9.93 -13.94
N ARG A 8 7.53 9.07 -13.84
CA ARG A 8 6.56 9.09 -12.73
C ARG A 8 7.23 8.83 -11.39
N HIS A 9 8.14 7.86 -11.33
CA HIS A 9 8.90 7.56 -10.11
C HIS A 9 9.74 8.76 -9.66
N LEU A 10 10.54 9.34 -10.57
CA LEU A 10 11.35 10.54 -10.26
C LEU A 10 10.47 11.72 -9.83
N ASN A 11 9.35 11.95 -10.51
CA ASN A 11 8.41 13.00 -10.13
C ASN A 11 7.89 12.79 -8.71
N SER A 12 7.53 11.56 -8.33
CA SER A 12 7.04 11.28 -6.98
C SER A 12 8.05 11.64 -5.89
N GLU A 13 9.34 11.33 -6.09
CA GLU A 13 10.41 11.70 -5.17
C GLU A 13 10.55 13.22 -5.06
N THR A 14 10.53 13.92 -6.21
CA THR A 14 10.63 15.38 -6.23
C THR A 14 9.42 16.06 -5.55
N TRP A 15 8.22 15.47 -5.67
CA TRP A 15 7.00 15.99 -5.06
C TRP A 15 7.02 15.86 -3.54
N VAL A 16 7.51 14.71 -3.04
CA VAL A 16 7.71 14.48 -1.61
C VAL A 16 8.75 15.47 -1.07
N ALA A 17 9.89 15.63 -1.76
CA ALA A 17 10.93 16.59 -1.36
C ALA A 17 10.43 18.04 -1.34
N LYS A 18 9.52 18.40 -2.24
CA LYS A 18 8.89 19.73 -2.30
C LYS A 18 7.72 19.90 -1.33
N GLY A 19 7.37 18.87 -0.54
CA GLY A 19 6.24 18.92 0.38
C GLY A 19 4.88 19.12 -0.31
N MET A 20 4.76 18.68 -1.57
CA MET A 20 3.49 18.79 -2.29
C MET A 20 2.42 17.95 -1.61
N LYS A 21 1.20 18.50 -1.56
CA LYS A 21 0.05 17.83 -0.95
C LYS A 21 -0.85 17.24 -2.02
N VAL A 22 -1.50 16.14 -1.68
CA VAL A 22 -2.56 15.54 -2.50
C VAL A 22 -3.71 16.54 -2.60
N THR A 23 -4.26 16.73 -3.80
CA THR A 23 -5.40 17.62 -4.00
C THR A 23 -6.67 17.00 -3.41
N PRO A 24 -7.65 17.80 -2.94
CA PRO A 24 -8.90 17.27 -2.38
C PRO A 24 -9.65 16.34 -3.34
N ALA A 25 -9.59 16.62 -4.64
CA ALA A 25 -10.21 15.77 -5.66
C ALA A 25 -9.52 14.39 -5.76
N ALA A 26 -8.18 14.36 -5.75
CA ALA A 26 -7.42 13.11 -5.78
C ALA A 26 -7.64 12.30 -4.48
N ASP A 27 -7.69 12.98 -3.34
CA ASP A 27 -7.95 12.35 -2.03
C ASP A 27 -9.34 11.70 -1.96
N LYS A 28 -10.36 12.38 -2.50
CA LYS A 28 -11.72 11.81 -2.60
C LYS A 28 -11.73 10.55 -3.46
N ILE A 29 -11.07 10.57 -4.62
CA ILE A 29 -10.96 9.41 -5.51
C ILE A 29 -10.26 8.25 -4.79
N TYR A 30 -9.15 8.54 -4.10
CA TYR A 30 -8.40 7.54 -3.34
C TYR A 30 -9.26 6.93 -2.22
N SER A 31 -9.98 7.75 -1.46
CA SER A 31 -10.87 7.30 -0.38
C SER A 31 -11.98 6.39 -0.89
N SER A 32 -12.55 6.67 -2.06
CA SER A 32 -13.52 5.76 -2.71
C SER A 32 -12.89 4.42 -3.08
N GLN A 33 -11.67 4.41 -3.62
CA GLN A 33 -10.95 3.15 -3.90
C GLN A 33 -10.64 2.38 -2.62
N LEU A 34 -10.27 3.08 -1.54
CA LEU A 34 -9.96 2.49 -0.24
C LEU A 34 -11.18 1.80 0.37
N ALA A 35 -12.35 2.44 0.33
CA ALA A 35 -13.60 1.86 0.84
C ALA A 35 -14.00 0.56 0.14
N GLU A 36 -13.64 0.41 -1.14
CA GLU A 36 -13.99 -0.78 -1.92
C GLU A 36 -12.99 -1.94 -1.79
N MET A 37 -11.79 -1.70 -1.24
CA MET A 37 -10.70 -2.67 -1.27
C MET A 37 -11.05 -3.99 -0.57
N GLY A 38 -11.88 -3.94 0.49
CA GLY A 38 -12.28 -5.11 1.28
C GLY A 38 -13.12 -6.14 0.50
N ASN A 39 -13.62 -5.76 -0.69
CA ASN A 39 -14.39 -6.66 -1.55
C ASN A 39 -13.50 -7.54 -2.46
N TYR A 40 -12.18 -7.55 -2.23
CA TYR A 40 -11.23 -8.25 -3.08
C TYR A 40 -10.40 -9.25 -2.28
N ASN A 41 -10.25 -10.45 -2.84
CA ASN A 41 -9.28 -11.42 -2.37
C ASN A 41 -7.95 -11.19 -3.10
N VAL A 42 -6.86 -11.27 -2.33
CA VAL A 42 -5.49 -11.15 -2.83
C VAL A 42 -4.77 -12.47 -2.64
N THR A 43 -4.10 -12.91 -3.71
CA THR A 43 -3.19 -14.04 -3.68
C THR A 43 -1.82 -13.56 -4.15
N MET A 44 -0.89 -13.43 -3.20
CA MET A 44 0.51 -13.12 -3.50
C MET A 44 1.13 -14.27 -4.31
N THR A 45 1.90 -13.93 -5.34
CA THR A 45 2.56 -14.91 -6.22
C THR A 45 4.09 -14.76 -6.13
N ILE A 46 4.76 -14.47 -7.24
CA ILE A 46 6.22 -14.53 -7.45
C ILE A 46 6.97 -13.86 -6.30
N LYS A 47 7.51 -14.63 -5.35
CA LYS A 47 8.32 -14.16 -4.20
C LYS A 47 7.81 -12.85 -3.55
N GLY A 48 6.49 -12.63 -3.51
CA GLY A 48 5.89 -11.40 -2.96
C GLY A 48 6.01 -10.13 -3.83
N LYS A 49 6.43 -10.24 -5.09
CA LYS A 49 6.60 -9.13 -6.05
C LYS A 49 5.38 -8.90 -6.94
N GLN A 50 4.58 -9.94 -7.14
CA GLN A 50 3.34 -9.88 -7.90
C GLN A 50 2.19 -10.47 -7.09
N ALA A 51 0.97 -10.06 -7.43
CA ALA A 51 -0.24 -10.57 -6.83
C ALA A 51 -1.36 -10.72 -7.87
N SER A 52 -2.19 -11.75 -7.70
CA SER A 52 -3.46 -11.89 -8.39
C SER A 52 -4.58 -11.41 -7.47
N VAL A 53 -5.44 -10.54 -7.98
CA VAL A 53 -6.54 -9.92 -7.23
C VAL A 53 -7.85 -10.23 -7.95
N TYR A 54 -8.88 -10.65 -7.22
CA TYR A 54 -10.21 -10.90 -7.78
C TYR A 54 -11.29 -10.49 -6.79
N ARG A 55 -12.46 -10.10 -7.32
CA ARG A 55 -13.59 -9.66 -6.50
C ARG A 55 -14.24 -10.86 -5.81
N VAL A 56 -14.56 -10.71 -4.52
CA VAL A 56 -15.31 -11.70 -3.74
C VAL A 56 -16.74 -11.82 -4.29
N GLY A 57 -17.25 -13.05 -4.41
CA GLY A 57 -18.64 -13.30 -4.82
C GLY A 57 -18.93 -13.19 -6.32
N GLN A 58 -17.93 -12.91 -7.16
CA GLN A 58 -18.11 -12.85 -8.61
C GLN A 58 -17.76 -14.18 -9.30
N SER A 59 -18.70 -14.75 -10.06
CA SER A 59 -18.50 -15.95 -10.88
C SER A 59 -18.92 -15.70 -12.33
N PRO A 60 -18.05 -15.89 -13.34
CA PRO A 60 -16.65 -16.30 -13.21
C PRO A 60 -15.77 -15.19 -12.61
N PRO A 61 -14.68 -15.53 -11.90
CA PRO A 61 -13.82 -14.54 -11.26
C PRO A 61 -13.02 -13.74 -12.29
N LEU A 62 -13.23 -12.42 -12.30
CA LEU A 62 -12.39 -11.50 -13.07
C LEU A 62 -11.09 -11.22 -12.30
N ARG A 63 -9.97 -11.74 -12.82
CA ARG A 63 -8.66 -11.59 -12.20
C ARG A 63 -7.91 -10.39 -12.75
N ARG A 64 -7.24 -9.66 -11.85
CA ARG A 64 -6.28 -8.59 -12.16
C ARG A 64 -4.91 -8.98 -11.61
N THR A 65 -3.87 -8.50 -12.27
CA THR A 65 -2.48 -8.70 -11.84
C THR A 65 -1.94 -7.38 -11.35
N VAL A 66 -1.31 -7.41 -10.19
CA VAL A 66 -0.59 -6.28 -9.59
C VAL A 66 0.88 -6.64 -9.56
N ASP A 67 1.71 -5.74 -10.07
CA ASP A 67 3.17 -5.79 -10.01
C ASP A 67 3.63 -4.69 -9.06
N LEU A 68 4.21 -5.10 -7.93
CA LEU A 68 4.66 -4.20 -6.88
C LEU A 68 6.00 -3.54 -7.22
N GLU A 69 6.88 -4.21 -7.97
CA GLU A 69 8.15 -3.61 -8.40
C GLU A 69 7.91 -2.55 -9.47
N GLY A 70 7.01 -2.83 -10.41
CA GLY A 70 6.60 -1.89 -11.44
C GLY A 70 5.58 -0.84 -10.99
N ASN A 71 5.10 -0.88 -9.73
CA ASN A 71 3.98 -0.09 -9.21
C ASN A 71 2.80 -0.03 -10.20
N ARG A 72 2.37 -1.19 -10.69
CA ARG A 72 1.42 -1.33 -11.80
C ARG A 72 0.29 -2.29 -11.47
N CYS A 73 -0.89 -1.99 -12.00
CA CYS A 73 -2.02 -2.92 -12.05
C CYS A 73 -2.47 -3.09 -13.51
N THR A 74 -3.03 -4.25 -13.86
CA THR A 74 -3.61 -4.49 -15.19
C THR A 74 -4.96 -3.79 -15.41
N CYS A 75 -5.52 -3.09 -14.42
CA CYS A 75 -6.71 -2.27 -14.62
C CYS A 75 -6.34 -0.89 -15.21
N ALA A 76 -7.24 -0.33 -16.03
CA ALA A 76 -7.04 0.99 -16.64
C ALA A 76 -7.08 2.17 -15.65
N PHE A 77 -7.56 1.96 -14.41
CA PHE A 77 -7.78 3.04 -13.45
C PHE A 77 -6.50 3.83 -13.12
N MET A 78 -5.39 3.12 -12.87
CA MET A 78 -4.11 3.77 -12.57
C MET A 78 -3.58 4.56 -13.78
N ASP A 79 -3.83 4.09 -15.00
CA ASP A 79 -3.42 4.80 -16.21
C ASP A 79 -4.24 6.07 -16.44
N GLN A 80 -5.53 6.04 -16.12
CA GLN A 80 -6.44 7.18 -16.28
C GLN A 80 -6.28 8.24 -15.20
N HIS A 81 -6.19 7.82 -13.94
CA HIS A 81 -6.22 8.75 -12.79
C HIS A 81 -4.84 9.02 -12.20
N GLN A 82 -3.82 8.22 -12.53
CA GLN A 82 -2.49 8.30 -11.91
C GLN A 82 -2.53 8.20 -10.36
N ILE A 83 -3.57 7.53 -9.84
CA ILE A 83 -3.82 7.28 -8.41
C ILE A 83 -3.89 5.75 -8.21
N PRO A 84 -3.40 5.21 -7.08
CA PRO A 84 -3.52 3.79 -6.77
C PRO A 84 -4.98 3.30 -6.86
N CYS A 85 -5.20 2.22 -7.60
CA CYS A 85 -6.51 1.59 -7.68
C CYS A 85 -6.78 0.69 -6.47
N LYS A 86 -8.05 0.36 -6.22
CA LYS A 86 -8.45 -0.58 -5.15
C LYS A 86 -7.72 -1.92 -5.16
N HIS A 87 -7.35 -2.44 -6.34
CA HIS A 87 -6.56 -3.67 -6.44
C HIS A 87 -5.14 -3.50 -5.88
N MET A 88 -4.48 -2.39 -6.24
CA MET A 88 -3.14 -2.06 -5.72
C MET A 88 -3.20 -1.85 -4.20
N ILE A 89 -4.19 -1.08 -3.73
CA ILE A 89 -4.37 -0.80 -2.30
C ILE A 89 -4.60 -2.10 -1.51
N ALA A 90 -5.45 -3.01 -1.99
CA ALA A 90 -5.69 -4.30 -1.34
C ALA A 90 -4.40 -5.14 -1.22
N VAL A 91 -3.58 -5.16 -2.27
CA VAL A 91 -2.29 -5.89 -2.27
C VAL A 91 -1.31 -5.26 -1.28
N LEU A 92 -1.18 -3.94 -1.27
CA LEU A 92 -0.30 -3.23 -0.34
C LEU A 92 -0.72 -3.48 1.11
N SER A 93 -2.04 -3.42 1.40
CA SER A 93 -2.57 -3.71 2.74
C SER A 93 -2.24 -5.15 3.19
N GLN A 94 -2.35 -6.13 2.30
CA GLN A 94 -1.98 -7.51 2.62
C GLN A 94 -0.45 -7.69 2.73
N ALA A 95 0.33 -7.04 1.88
CA ALA A 95 1.80 -7.09 1.92
C ALA A 95 2.34 -6.48 3.21
N ASP A 96 1.79 -5.35 3.67
CA ASP A 96 2.15 -4.75 4.95
C ASP A 96 1.75 -5.64 6.13
N SER A 97 0.54 -6.24 6.08
CA SER A 97 0.11 -7.23 7.08
C SER A 97 1.04 -8.45 7.11
N THR A 98 1.53 -8.89 5.95
CA THR A 98 2.46 -10.03 5.83
C THR A 98 3.85 -9.67 6.34
N ARG A 99 4.35 -8.45 6.06
CA ARG A 99 5.61 -7.91 6.61
C ARG A 99 5.54 -7.68 8.11
N GLN A 100 4.37 -7.33 8.63
CA GLN A 100 4.12 -7.22 10.06
C GLN A 100 4.09 -8.61 10.71
N CYS A 101 3.45 -9.60 10.08
CA CYS A 101 3.44 -10.98 10.55
C CYS A 101 4.83 -11.62 10.53
N SER A 102 5.68 -11.30 9.54
CA SER A 102 7.08 -11.74 9.52
C SER A 102 8.01 -10.98 10.49
N ARG A 103 7.64 -9.77 10.94
CA ARG A 103 8.31 -9.08 12.07
C ARG A 103 7.85 -9.57 13.45
N VAL A 104 6.67 -10.17 13.58
CA VAL A 104 6.15 -10.67 14.87
C VAL A 104 6.90 -11.92 15.38
N LEU A 105 7.77 -12.54 14.57
CA LEU A 105 8.71 -13.56 15.05
C LEU A 105 10.05 -13.02 15.57
N VAL A 106 10.31 -11.70 15.49
CA VAL A 106 11.48 -11.08 16.13
C VAL A 106 11.12 -9.71 16.71
N ARG A 107 10.48 -9.73 17.88
CA ARG A 107 10.85 -8.92 19.06
C ARG A 107 9.81 -9.09 20.15
N ALA A 108 10.16 -9.97 21.09
CA ALA A 108 9.92 -9.70 22.49
C ALA A 108 10.33 -8.24 22.82
N THR A 109 9.56 -7.65 23.72
CA THR A 109 9.87 -6.45 24.52
C THR A 109 10.20 -5.16 23.75
N TRP A 110 9.14 -4.40 23.44
CA TRP A 110 9.21 -2.94 23.53
C TRP A 110 8.55 -2.51 24.85
N SER A 111 9.37 -2.38 25.89
CA SER A 111 9.22 -1.33 26.89
C SER A 111 10.54 -0.57 26.88
N PRO A 112 10.49 0.74 26.63
CA PRO A 112 10.96 1.61 27.70
C PRO A 112 10.19 2.94 27.76
N ALA A 113 9.78 3.32 28.96
CA ALA A 113 10.17 4.60 29.57
C ALA A 113 9.46 4.78 30.92
N THR A 114 10.19 4.66 32.02
CA THR A 114 10.08 5.63 33.11
C THR A 114 11.49 5.90 33.65
N PRO A 115 12.00 7.14 33.58
CA PRO A 115 13.20 7.51 34.29
C PRO A 115 12.88 8.12 35.66
N LYS A 116 13.64 7.62 36.64
CA LYS A 116 14.22 8.25 37.83
C LYS A 116 13.31 8.80 38.96
N ARG A 117 13.37 8.03 40.04
CA ARG A 117 13.45 8.40 41.46
C ARG A 117 14.18 9.74 41.73
N SER A 118 13.45 10.69 42.30
CA SER A 118 13.83 11.67 43.34
C SER A 118 12.51 12.01 44.06
N GLU A 119 12.36 11.94 45.37
CA GLU A 119 13.01 12.81 46.37
C GLU A 119 13.03 12.13 47.76
N ARG A 120 13.98 12.59 48.58
CA ARG A 120 14.16 12.26 50.00
C ARG A 120 13.36 13.24 50.86
N HIS A 121 12.66 12.71 51.89
CA HIS A 121 12.46 13.24 53.27
C HIS A 121 11.82 14.64 53.45
N PRO A 122 11.23 14.98 54.61
CA PRO A 122 11.47 14.53 56.00
C PRO A 122 10.66 13.33 56.45
#